data_AF-R5FYY9-F1
#
_entry.id   AF-R5FYY9-F1
#
_cell.length_a   1.000
_cell.length_b   1.000
_cell.length_c   1.000
_cell.angle_alpha   90.00
_cell.angle_beta   90.00
_cell.angle_gamma   90.00
#
_symmetry.space_group_name_H-M   'P 1'
#
loop_
_entity.id
_entity.type
_entity.pdbx_description
1 polymer ?
#
loop_
_entity_poly.entity_id
_entity_poly.type
_entity_poly.pdbx_seq_one_letter_code
_entity_poly.pdbx_strand_id
1 'polypeptide(L)'
;MEINKSEQTAGDNSTQVQAGTVNNYYNTTNIVGIDEERARTICKEEYAIAKANWTQEAQGIAQERVIALEDKLIPKMQQHDETLKIFGDPAFQFILRKAQISAASSGEERDLDMLSELIVHRAEQNGNRERTLGISKAIEIIDQIPESSLIGLSTFYAIHRYVPESFDIHQGLKTLDNLHKSILNDIELPIGIQWIENLDVLSAVRIAPSGIQSFKKMEEFLSNKLACLPMGIERNSPEYNEMLLELHKVGLYDCKEKIAELYEDNRDNRNALKIEMPLFKEHPLREGFLICVVPPKYFIDDGSIIVKVNVDSKEFDLPLNEEQYLAYKHLSEITYKDGRNVESLKSNLIKEWNNYETLNKVMVWWNQLPLFFEITPIGVAIANAYIRTKYPAIPSMY
;
A
#
# COMPACT_ATOMS: atom_id res chain seq x y z
N MET A 1 45.59 -46.69 -13.26
CA MET A 1 45.78 -45.42 -13.99
C MET A 1 44.80 -45.41 -15.14
N GLU A 2 43.66 -44.74 -14.99
CA GLU A 2 42.77 -44.48 -16.12
C GLU A 2 43.39 -43.40 -16.98
N ILE A 3 43.71 -43.75 -18.22
CA ILE A 3 44.22 -42.81 -19.21
C ILE A 3 43.00 -42.32 -20.00
N ASN A 4 42.49 -41.14 -19.65
CA ASN A 4 41.47 -40.45 -20.44
C ASN A 4 42.11 -39.96 -21.75
N LYS A 5 41.93 -40.72 -22.83
CA LYS A 5 42.31 -40.30 -24.19
C LYS A 5 41.08 -39.74 -24.90
N SER A 6 40.98 -38.42 -24.98
CA SER A 6 40.09 -37.77 -25.95
C SER A 6 40.89 -37.48 -27.21
N GLU A 7 40.61 -38.20 -28.30
CA GLU A 7 41.20 -37.96 -29.61
C GLU A 7 40.47 -36.80 -30.31
N GLN A 8 41.23 -35.82 -30.82
CA GLN A 8 40.73 -34.75 -31.68
C GLN A 8 41.46 -34.79 -33.02
N THR A 9 40.72 -34.82 -34.12
CA THR A 9 41.25 -34.68 -35.49
C THR A 9 40.95 -33.29 -36.04
N ALA A 10 41.99 -32.61 -36.54
CA ALA A 10 41.94 -31.28 -37.12
C ALA A 10 42.41 -31.31 -38.59
N GLY A 11 41.90 -30.40 -39.41
CA GLY A 11 42.39 -30.16 -40.77
C GLY A 11 43.51 -29.11 -40.81
N ASP A 12 44.15 -28.99 -41.98
CA ASP A 12 45.25 -28.03 -42.19
C ASP A 12 44.83 -26.58 -41.86
N ASN A 13 45.72 -25.86 -41.16
CA ASN A 13 45.56 -24.50 -40.62
C ASN A 13 44.55 -24.31 -39.47
N SER A 14 44.22 -25.36 -38.69
CA SER A 14 43.38 -25.20 -37.49
C SER A 14 44.20 -25.24 -36.19
N THR A 15 43.82 -24.36 -35.25
CA THR A 15 44.35 -24.35 -33.87
C THR A 15 43.39 -25.12 -32.98
N GLN A 16 43.85 -26.23 -32.38
CA GLN A 16 43.08 -26.99 -31.41
C GLN A 16 43.36 -26.51 -29.99
N VAL A 17 42.32 -26.24 -29.22
CA VAL A 17 42.40 -25.93 -27.78
C VAL A 17 41.59 -26.99 -27.04
N GLN A 18 42.25 -27.72 -26.13
CA GLN A 18 41.63 -28.75 -25.30
C GLN A 18 41.56 -28.26 -23.86
N ALA A 19 40.34 -28.00 -23.37
CA ALA A 19 40.07 -27.58 -22.00
C ALA A 19 39.18 -28.62 -21.31
N GLY A 20 39.51 -29.00 -20.07
CA GLY A 20 38.75 -29.99 -19.28
C GLY A 20 37.38 -29.49 -18.81
N THR A 21 37.18 -28.18 -18.72
CA THR A 21 35.88 -27.54 -18.49
C THR A 21 35.89 -26.19 -19.17
N VAL A 22 34.99 -25.99 -20.13
CA VAL A 22 34.76 -24.69 -20.78
C VAL A 22 33.52 -24.09 -20.13
N ASN A 23 33.68 -23.12 -19.22
CA ASN A 23 32.55 -22.31 -18.74
C ASN A 23 32.19 -21.28 -19.83
N ASN A 24 31.49 -21.75 -20.86
CA ASN A 24 30.92 -20.91 -21.89
C ASN A 24 29.68 -20.20 -21.33
N TYR A 25 29.86 -19.01 -20.76
CA TYR A 25 28.74 -18.12 -20.37
C TYR A 25 27.93 -17.59 -21.58
N TYR A 26 28.33 -17.92 -22.80
CA TYR A 26 27.67 -17.52 -24.05
C TYR A 26 27.16 -18.71 -24.88
N ASN A 27 26.61 -19.76 -24.26
CA ASN A 27 25.91 -20.83 -24.97
C ASN A 27 24.41 -20.85 -24.65
N THR A 28 23.62 -20.57 -25.68
CA THR A 28 22.14 -20.51 -25.77
C THR A 28 21.42 -21.86 -25.57
N THR A 29 21.96 -22.78 -24.78
CA THR A 29 21.32 -24.10 -24.53
C THR A 29 21.55 -24.71 -23.15
N ASN A 30 22.30 -24.06 -22.26
CA ASN A 30 22.30 -24.36 -20.82
C ASN A 30 22.23 -23.02 -20.06
N ILE A 31 21.03 -22.53 -19.81
CA ILE A 31 20.83 -21.39 -18.91
C ILE A 31 21.18 -21.90 -17.51
N VAL A 32 22.44 -21.75 -17.09
CA VAL A 32 22.71 -21.63 -15.66
C VAL A 32 21.97 -20.36 -15.26
N GLY A 33 20.89 -20.53 -14.50
CA GLY A 33 20.12 -19.40 -13.97
C GLY A 33 21.03 -18.47 -13.17
N ILE A 34 20.61 -17.22 -12.98
CA ILE A 34 21.35 -16.33 -12.09
C ILE A 34 21.00 -16.77 -10.67
N ASP A 35 21.89 -17.52 -10.04
CA ASP A 35 21.81 -17.80 -8.61
C ASP A 35 22.32 -16.59 -7.80
N GLU A 36 22.19 -16.67 -6.47
CA GLU A 36 22.63 -15.60 -5.57
C GLU A 36 24.12 -15.28 -5.75
N GLU A 37 24.96 -16.31 -5.92
CA GLU A 37 26.40 -16.15 -6.10
C GLU A 37 26.71 -15.36 -7.39
N ARG A 38 26.04 -15.68 -8.50
CA ARG A 38 26.19 -14.94 -9.75
C ARG A 38 25.63 -13.52 -9.62
N ALA A 39 24.50 -13.32 -8.94
CA ALA A 39 23.95 -11.98 -8.70
C ALA A 39 24.94 -11.09 -7.93
N ARG A 40 25.54 -11.61 -6.84
CA ARG A 40 26.60 -10.89 -6.09
C ARG A 40 27.84 -10.63 -6.94
N THR A 41 28.19 -11.54 -7.84
CA THR A 41 29.30 -11.32 -8.78
C THR A 41 29.00 -10.19 -9.76
N ILE A 42 27.78 -10.13 -10.30
CA ILE A 42 27.33 -9.02 -11.15
C ILE A 42 27.39 -7.69 -10.38
N CYS A 43 26.95 -7.66 -9.11
CA CYS A 43 27.08 -6.46 -8.28
C CYS A 43 28.53 -5.96 -8.18
N LYS A 44 29.49 -6.88 -7.95
CA LYS A 44 30.93 -6.56 -7.91
C LYS A 44 31.45 -6.05 -9.24
N GLU A 45 31.04 -6.67 -10.35
CA GLU A 45 31.41 -6.27 -11.73
C GLU A 45 30.93 -4.84 -12.02
N GLU A 46 29.68 -4.53 -11.68
CA GLU A 46 29.08 -3.20 -11.86
C GLU A 46 29.72 -2.14 -10.94
N TYR A 47 29.97 -2.49 -9.68
CA TYR A 47 30.61 -1.60 -8.72
C TYR A 47 32.03 -1.24 -9.14
N ALA A 48 32.79 -2.18 -9.72
CA ALA A 48 34.14 -1.93 -10.20
C ALA A 48 34.18 -0.79 -11.24
N ILE A 49 33.13 -0.64 -12.05
CA ILE A 49 33.00 0.45 -13.03
C ILE A 49 32.81 1.79 -12.32
N ALA A 50 31.96 1.87 -11.29
CA ALA A 50 31.76 3.09 -10.51
C ALA A 50 33.03 3.49 -9.74
N LYS A 51 33.65 2.50 -9.08
CA LYS A 51 34.84 2.64 -8.23
C LYS A 51 36.05 3.18 -8.97
N ALA A 52 36.17 2.90 -10.27
CA ALA A 52 37.33 3.30 -11.09
C ALA A 52 37.61 4.81 -11.09
N ASN A 53 36.60 5.64 -10.79
CA ASN A 53 36.72 7.10 -10.80
C ASN A 53 36.99 7.71 -9.42
N TRP A 54 37.14 6.91 -8.36
CA TRP A 54 37.32 7.40 -6.99
C TRP A 54 38.75 7.22 -6.49
N THR A 55 39.17 8.12 -5.61
CA THR A 55 40.48 8.04 -4.94
C THR A 55 40.53 6.86 -3.98
N GLN A 56 41.73 6.35 -3.71
CA GLN A 56 41.93 5.15 -2.89
C GLN A 56 41.35 5.32 -1.47
N GLU A 57 41.44 6.51 -0.89
CA GLU A 57 40.90 6.84 0.43
C GLU A 57 39.37 6.71 0.47
N ALA A 58 38.69 7.18 -0.58
CA ALA A 58 37.24 7.12 -0.69
C ALA A 58 36.74 5.69 -0.94
N GLN A 59 37.53 4.85 -1.62
CA GLN A 59 37.14 3.51 -2.02
C GLN A 59 36.84 2.58 -0.85
N GLY A 60 37.53 2.72 0.29
CA GLY A 60 37.28 1.90 1.48
C GLY A 60 35.87 2.14 2.03
N ILE A 61 35.55 3.41 2.29
CA ILE A 61 34.24 3.84 2.80
C ILE A 61 33.12 3.49 1.82
N ALA A 62 33.33 3.77 0.52
CA ALA A 62 32.35 3.45 -0.50
C ALA A 62 32.09 1.93 -0.61
N GLN A 63 33.12 1.10 -0.48
CA GLN A 63 32.99 -0.36 -0.54
C GLN A 63 32.13 -0.89 0.60
N GLU A 64 32.34 -0.41 1.83
CA GLU A 64 31.54 -0.81 3.00
C GLU A 64 30.05 -0.48 2.80
N ARG A 65 29.74 0.73 2.33
CA ARG A 65 28.38 1.18 2.08
C ARG A 65 27.68 0.38 0.97
N VAL A 66 28.41 0.07 -0.11
CA VAL A 66 27.88 -0.72 -1.22
C VAL A 66 27.62 -2.17 -0.82
N ILE A 67 28.52 -2.79 -0.05
CA ILE A 67 28.27 -4.13 0.49
C ILE A 67 27.01 -4.13 1.38
N ALA A 68 26.87 -3.12 2.25
CA ALA A 68 25.69 -2.99 3.11
C ALA A 68 24.38 -2.82 2.31
N LEU A 69 24.40 -2.09 1.18
CA LEU A 69 23.26 -2.04 0.26
C LEU A 69 22.98 -3.42 -0.35
N GLU A 70 24.00 -4.09 -0.87
CA GLU A 70 23.85 -5.39 -1.53
C GLU A 70 23.30 -6.47 -0.59
N ASP A 71 23.74 -6.48 0.67
CA ASP A 71 23.27 -7.41 1.69
C ASP A 71 21.80 -7.17 2.08
N LYS A 72 21.31 -5.93 1.97
CA LYS A 72 19.88 -5.59 2.12
C LYS A 72 19.08 -5.92 0.85
N LEU A 73 19.67 -5.74 -0.32
CA LEU A 73 19.00 -5.88 -1.62
C LEU A 73 18.77 -7.35 -2.02
N ILE A 74 19.82 -8.17 -1.97
CA ILE A 74 19.80 -9.53 -2.56
C ILE A 74 18.68 -10.40 -1.96
N PRO A 75 18.47 -10.44 -0.63
CA PRO A 75 17.37 -11.22 -0.06
C PRO A 75 15.99 -10.75 -0.53
N LYS A 76 15.79 -9.43 -0.66
CA LYS A 76 14.51 -8.87 -1.15
C LYS A 76 14.25 -9.21 -2.61
N MET A 77 15.30 -9.16 -3.44
CA MET A 77 15.22 -9.56 -4.84
C MET A 77 14.89 -11.05 -5.00
N GLN A 78 15.49 -11.91 -4.17
CA GLN A 78 15.21 -13.34 -4.19
C GLN A 78 13.79 -13.66 -3.71
N GLN A 79 13.29 -12.94 -2.71
CA GLN A 79 11.89 -13.03 -2.28
C GLN A 79 10.92 -12.59 -3.38
N HIS A 80 11.30 -11.59 -4.20
CA HIS A 80 10.50 -11.11 -5.32
C HIS A 80 10.53 -12.06 -6.52
N ASP A 81 11.72 -12.51 -6.92
CA ASP A 81 11.96 -13.44 -8.04
C ASP A 81 13.14 -14.35 -7.68
N GLU A 82 12.83 -15.60 -7.30
CA GLU A 82 13.82 -16.61 -6.93
C GLU A 82 14.85 -16.89 -8.02
N THR A 83 14.54 -16.59 -9.29
CA THR A 83 15.44 -16.84 -10.43
C THR A 83 16.50 -15.77 -10.62
N LEU A 84 16.35 -14.61 -9.96
CA LEU A 84 17.20 -13.40 -10.05
C LEU A 84 17.57 -13.00 -11.49
N LYS A 85 16.79 -13.43 -12.49
CA LYS A 85 17.12 -13.28 -13.92
C LYS A 85 17.30 -11.83 -14.34
N ILE A 86 16.66 -10.90 -13.62
CA ILE A 86 16.75 -9.46 -13.89
C ILE A 86 18.16 -8.91 -13.72
N PHE A 87 19.03 -9.55 -12.92
CA PHE A 87 20.44 -9.13 -12.82
C PHE A 87 21.21 -9.29 -14.13
N GLY A 88 20.72 -10.12 -15.07
CA GLY A 88 21.27 -10.25 -16.41
C GLY A 88 20.80 -9.18 -17.39
N ASP A 89 19.81 -8.37 -17.01
CA ASP A 89 19.30 -7.28 -17.85
C ASP A 89 20.22 -6.05 -17.79
N PRO A 90 20.74 -5.56 -18.93
CA PRO A 90 21.63 -4.40 -18.95
C PRO A 90 20.99 -3.14 -18.37
N ALA A 91 19.69 -2.92 -18.60
CA ALA A 91 19.00 -1.74 -18.07
C ALA A 91 18.87 -1.79 -16.54
N PHE A 92 18.72 -2.98 -15.96
CA PHE A 92 18.78 -3.19 -14.52
C PHE A 92 20.19 -2.98 -13.97
N GLN A 93 21.24 -3.49 -14.64
CA GLN A 93 22.64 -3.25 -14.22
C GLN A 93 23.00 -1.76 -14.17
N PHE A 94 22.52 -0.96 -15.14
CA PHE A 94 22.68 0.50 -15.07
C PHE A 94 22.01 1.12 -13.83
N ILE A 95 20.83 0.63 -13.43
CA ILE A 95 20.16 1.09 -12.22
C ILE A 95 20.91 0.66 -10.96
N LEU A 96 21.37 -0.60 -10.92
CA LEU A 96 22.19 -1.14 -9.83
C LEU A 96 23.43 -0.27 -9.61
N ARG A 97 24.15 0.06 -10.68
CA ARG A 97 25.33 0.93 -10.62
C ARG A 97 25.01 2.32 -10.09
N LYS A 98 23.89 2.93 -10.51
CA LYS A 98 23.45 4.23 -9.97
C LYS A 98 23.15 4.15 -8.47
N ALA A 99 22.51 3.07 -8.03
CA ALA A 99 22.25 2.87 -6.61
C ALA A 99 23.54 2.64 -5.81
N GLN A 100 24.51 1.91 -6.37
CA GLN A 100 25.83 1.75 -5.76
C GLN A 100 26.58 3.10 -5.65
N ILE A 101 26.44 3.98 -6.65
CA ILE A 101 26.99 5.35 -6.58
C ILE A 101 26.30 6.16 -5.48
N SER A 102 24.96 6.13 -5.39
CA SER A 102 24.23 6.86 -4.33
C SER A 102 24.56 6.29 -2.94
N ALA A 103 24.62 4.98 -2.77
CA ALA A 103 25.05 4.33 -1.52
C ALA A 103 26.49 4.72 -1.14
N ALA A 104 27.41 4.76 -2.10
CA ALA A 104 28.78 5.21 -1.84
C ALA A 104 28.84 6.67 -1.34
N SER A 105 27.98 7.54 -1.88
CA SER A 105 27.86 8.94 -1.46
C SER A 105 27.19 9.11 -0.09
N SER A 106 26.18 8.30 0.24
CA SER A 106 25.42 8.40 1.49
C SER A 106 26.18 7.90 2.72
N GLY A 107 25.99 8.56 3.86
CA GLY A 107 26.46 8.10 5.17
C GLY A 107 25.40 7.41 6.02
N GLU A 108 24.16 7.25 5.53
CA GLU A 108 23.00 6.88 6.35
C GLU A 108 22.44 5.50 5.99
N GLU A 109 22.21 4.66 7.00
CA GLU A 109 21.61 3.33 6.80
C GLU A 109 20.22 3.41 6.15
N ARG A 110 19.46 4.46 6.48
CA ARG A 110 18.13 4.73 5.93
C ARG A 110 18.15 4.84 4.40
N ASP A 111 19.17 5.47 3.84
CA ASP A 111 19.27 5.62 2.39
C ASP A 111 19.54 4.27 1.73
N LEU A 112 20.32 3.39 2.37
CA LEU A 112 20.54 2.02 1.88
C LEU A 112 19.25 1.20 1.90
N ASP A 113 18.44 1.33 2.96
CA ASP A 113 17.13 0.68 3.04
C ASP A 113 16.23 1.17 1.89
N MET A 114 16.16 2.48 1.65
CA MET A 114 15.35 3.05 0.57
C MET A 114 15.84 2.66 -0.82
N LEU A 115 17.15 2.67 -1.05
CA LEU A 115 17.75 2.22 -2.31
C LEU A 115 17.38 0.76 -2.59
N SER A 116 17.41 -0.10 -1.57
CA SER A 116 16.99 -1.50 -1.73
C SER A 116 15.51 -1.62 -2.16
N GLU A 117 14.60 -0.82 -1.57
CA GLU A 117 13.18 -0.79 -1.99
C GLU A 117 13.00 -0.24 -3.41
N LEU A 118 13.73 0.82 -3.77
CA LEU A 118 13.65 1.42 -5.11
C LEU A 118 14.13 0.45 -6.20
N ILE A 119 15.16 -0.35 -5.94
CA ILE A 119 15.64 -1.36 -6.88
C ILE A 119 14.62 -2.50 -7.03
N VAL A 120 14.00 -2.95 -5.94
CA VAL A 120 12.91 -3.93 -5.98
C VAL A 120 11.72 -3.37 -6.78
N HIS A 121 11.34 -2.12 -6.55
CA HIS A 121 10.31 -1.46 -7.36
C HIS A 121 10.67 -1.47 -8.85
N ARG A 122 11.92 -1.16 -9.19
CA ARG A 122 12.37 -1.20 -10.59
C ARG A 122 12.18 -2.58 -11.22
N ALA A 123 12.34 -3.64 -10.44
CA ALA A 123 12.10 -5.01 -10.89
C ALA A 123 10.61 -5.30 -11.13
N GLU A 124 9.73 -4.83 -10.24
CA GLU A 124 8.28 -5.01 -10.32
C GLU A 124 7.64 -4.35 -11.56
N GLN A 125 8.24 -3.28 -12.11
CA GLN A 125 7.59 -2.46 -13.15
C GLN A 125 7.52 -3.08 -14.57
N ASN A 126 8.06 -4.28 -14.83
CA ASN A 126 7.93 -5.03 -16.08
C ASN A 126 8.10 -4.21 -17.39
N GLY A 127 8.98 -3.20 -17.38
CA GLY A 127 9.24 -2.34 -18.55
C GLY A 127 8.36 -1.09 -18.69
N ASN A 128 7.56 -0.72 -17.68
CA ASN A 128 6.89 0.59 -17.64
C ASN A 128 7.94 1.72 -17.60
N ARG A 129 8.11 2.40 -18.73
CA ARG A 129 9.17 3.40 -18.93
C ARG A 129 8.98 4.64 -18.07
N GLU A 130 7.74 5.11 -17.89
CA GLU A 130 7.46 6.32 -17.11
C GLU A 130 7.80 6.12 -15.64
N ARG A 131 7.36 5.00 -15.06
CA ARG A 131 7.67 4.62 -13.68
C ARG A 131 9.16 4.33 -13.51
N THR A 132 9.77 3.66 -14.49
CA THR A 132 11.23 3.40 -14.47
C THR A 132 12.04 4.70 -14.43
N LEU A 133 11.61 5.74 -15.16
CA LEU A 133 12.28 7.04 -15.13
C LEU A 133 12.20 7.69 -13.74
N GLY A 134 11.01 7.69 -13.12
CA GLY A 134 10.82 8.24 -11.78
C GLY A 134 11.66 7.51 -10.72
N ILE A 135 11.70 6.17 -10.75
CA ILE A 135 12.56 5.36 -9.86
C ILE A 135 14.04 5.64 -10.10
N SER A 136 14.48 5.68 -11.37
CA SER A 136 15.88 5.95 -11.67
C SER A 136 16.32 7.31 -11.13
N LYS A 137 15.45 8.32 -11.21
CA LYS A 137 15.75 9.64 -10.66
C LYS A 137 15.68 9.68 -9.14
N ALA A 138 14.74 8.97 -8.52
CA ALA A 138 14.69 8.81 -7.07
C ALA A 138 15.99 8.23 -6.50
N ILE A 139 16.55 7.20 -7.15
CA ILE A 139 17.83 6.58 -6.77
C ILE A 139 18.99 7.59 -6.82
N GLU A 140 18.98 8.54 -7.76
CA GLU A 140 20.07 9.50 -7.93
C GLU A 140 20.08 10.62 -6.88
N ILE A 141 18.95 10.88 -6.23
CA ILE A 141 18.78 12.06 -5.36
C ILE A 141 18.51 11.71 -3.91
N ILE A 142 18.34 10.43 -3.55
CA ILE A 142 17.85 10.07 -2.23
C ILE A 142 18.81 10.50 -1.11
N ASP A 143 20.11 10.39 -1.35
CA ASP A 143 21.18 10.81 -0.43
C ASP A 143 21.24 12.33 -0.19
N GLN A 144 20.47 13.09 -0.97
CA GLN A 144 20.39 14.56 -0.88
C GLN A 144 19.15 15.03 -0.12
N ILE A 145 18.27 14.12 0.33
CA ILE A 145 17.00 14.47 0.96
C ILE A 145 17.10 14.23 2.48
N PRO A 146 16.99 15.28 3.31
CA PRO A 146 16.94 15.13 4.77
C PRO A 146 15.77 14.25 5.21
N GLU A 147 15.95 13.52 6.31
CA GLU A 147 14.92 12.62 6.85
C GLU A 147 13.57 13.31 7.08
N SER A 148 13.59 14.50 7.66
CA SER A 148 12.37 15.26 7.92
C SER A 148 11.60 15.59 6.64
N SER A 149 12.29 15.87 5.53
CA SER A 149 11.67 16.07 4.22
C SER A 149 11.07 14.78 3.66
N LEU A 150 11.71 13.63 3.87
CA LEU A 150 11.18 12.31 3.50
C LEU A 150 9.91 11.99 4.28
N ILE A 151 9.88 12.29 5.58
CA ILE A 151 8.70 12.11 6.44
C ILE A 151 7.56 13.02 5.99
N GLY A 152 7.84 14.30 5.72
CA GLY A 152 6.84 15.25 5.22
C GLY A 152 6.24 14.80 3.89
N LEU A 153 7.09 14.42 2.93
CA LEU A 153 6.68 13.90 1.63
C LEU A 153 5.84 12.62 1.75
N SER A 154 6.31 11.67 2.57
CA SER A 154 5.67 10.36 2.77
C SER A 154 4.34 10.48 3.51
N THR A 155 4.27 11.36 4.51
CA THR A 155 3.03 11.67 5.24
C THR A 155 2.01 12.30 4.29
N PHE A 156 2.41 13.30 3.51
CA PHE A 156 1.54 13.93 2.52
C PHE A 156 1.04 12.91 1.49
N TYR A 157 1.94 12.11 0.95
CA TYR A 157 1.62 11.03 0.01
C TYR A 157 0.63 10.03 0.62
N ALA A 158 0.86 9.60 1.85
CA ALA A 158 0.04 8.61 2.54
C ALA A 158 -1.41 9.08 2.72
N ILE A 159 -1.60 10.33 3.16
CA ILE A 159 -2.92 10.97 3.31
C ILE A 159 -3.66 11.03 1.98
N HIS A 160 -2.95 11.30 0.88
CA HIS A 160 -3.53 11.34 -0.46
C HIS A 160 -3.83 9.95 -1.04
N ARG A 161 -3.02 8.94 -0.73
CA ARG A 161 -3.05 7.66 -1.43
C ARG A 161 -3.81 6.57 -0.69
N TYR A 162 -3.65 6.48 0.63
CA TYR A 162 -4.17 5.35 1.40
C TYR A 162 -5.53 5.68 2.02
N VAL A 163 -6.47 4.76 1.83
CA VAL A 163 -7.78 4.78 2.47
C VAL A 163 -7.96 3.42 3.15
N PRO A 164 -8.44 3.36 4.40
CA PRO A 164 -8.71 2.09 5.04
C PRO A 164 -9.77 1.30 4.28
N GLU A 165 -9.58 -0.01 4.15
CA GLU A 165 -10.60 -0.90 3.57
C GLU A 165 -11.75 -1.22 4.54
N SER A 166 -11.55 -0.90 5.82
CA SER A 166 -12.50 -1.12 6.90
C SER A 166 -13.68 -0.17 6.81
N PHE A 167 -14.90 -0.71 6.96
CA PHE A 167 -16.14 0.06 7.12
C PHE A 167 -16.43 0.38 8.60
N ASP A 168 -15.60 -0.12 9.51
CA ASP A 168 -15.53 0.36 10.89
C ASP A 168 -14.56 1.52 10.95
N ILE A 169 -15.07 2.69 11.31
CA ILE A 169 -14.32 3.93 11.35
C ILE A 169 -13.22 3.93 12.41
N HIS A 170 -13.45 3.35 13.59
CA HIS A 170 -12.44 3.33 14.64
C HIS A 170 -11.30 2.39 14.25
N GLN A 171 -11.62 1.23 13.66
CA GLN A 171 -10.60 0.36 13.11
C GLN A 171 -9.84 1.03 11.94
N GLY A 172 -10.54 1.79 11.10
CA GLY A 172 -9.95 2.55 10.01
C GLY A 172 -8.98 3.64 10.51
N LEU A 173 -9.42 4.46 11.47
CA LEU A 173 -8.59 5.49 12.09
C LEU A 173 -7.39 4.89 12.82
N LYS A 174 -7.58 3.81 13.58
CA LYS A 174 -6.46 3.09 14.23
C LYS A 174 -5.44 2.59 13.22
N THR A 175 -5.90 2.08 12.08
CA THR A 175 -5.01 1.63 11.00
C THR A 175 -4.21 2.80 10.41
N LEU A 176 -4.86 3.95 10.18
CA LEU A 176 -4.17 5.15 9.73
C LEU A 176 -3.19 5.70 10.78
N ASP A 177 -3.55 5.68 12.05
CA ASP A 177 -2.69 6.12 13.15
C ASP A 177 -1.41 5.29 13.20
N ASN A 178 -1.53 3.97 13.13
CA ASN A 178 -0.39 3.05 13.08
C ASN A 178 0.50 3.28 11.86
N LEU A 179 -0.10 3.51 10.68
CA LEU A 179 0.65 3.82 9.46
C LEU A 179 1.48 5.09 9.64
N HIS A 180 0.85 6.19 10.06
CA HIS A 180 1.54 7.47 10.24
C HIS A 180 2.56 7.40 11.38
N LYS A 181 2.28 6.65 12.45
CA LYS A 181 3.24 6.42 13.53
C LYS A 181 4.50 5.75 13.02
N SER A 182 4.33 4.76 12.13
CA SER A 182 5.46 4.08 11.49
C SER A 182 6.23 5.00 10.56
N ILE A 183 5.54 5.85 9.78
CA ILE A 183 6.18 6.84 8.90
C ILE A 183 7.00 7.86 9.72
N LEU A 184 6.43 8.40 10.80
CA LEU A 184 7.11 9.38 11.63
C LEU A 184 8.30 8.76 12.38
N ASN A 185 8.17 7.52 12.87
CA ASN A 185 9.24 6.80 13.58
C ASN A 185 9.92 7.67 14.67
N ASP A 186 9.11 8.34 15.48
CA ASP A 186 9.49 9.28 16.54
C ASP A 186 10.26 10.55 16.09
N ILE A 187 10.29 10.85 14.80
CA ILE A 187 10.87 12.07 14.23
C ILE A 187 9.76 13.10 13.97
N GLU A 188 10.08 14.37 14.21
CA GLU A 188 9.15 15.49 14.01
C GLU A 188 8.88 15.76 12.53
N LEU A 189 7.63 16.15 12.23
CA LEU A 189 7.24 16.60 10.91
C LEU A 189 7.93 17.93 10.56
N PRO A 190 8.32 18.15 9.29
CA PRO A 190 9.05 19.35 8.91
C PRO A 190 8.15 20.59 8.97
N ILE A 191 8.72 21.70 9.44
CA ILE A 191 8.02 22.97 9.60
C ILE A 191 8.49 23.97 8.53
N GLY A 192 7.59 24.87 8.13
CA GLY A 192 7.89 25.89 7.13
C GLY A 192 7.89 25.34 5.70
N ILE A 193 8.37 26.17 4.77
CA ILE A 193 8.30 25.91 3.32
C ILE A 193 9.60 25.29 2.76
N GLN A 194 10.73 25.43 3.46
CA GLN A 194 12.06 25.09 2.93
C GLN A 194 12.18 23.63 2.49
N TRP A 195 11.58 22.70 3.22
CA TRP A 195 11.61 21.27 2.85
C TRP A 195 10.87 21.00 1.53
N ILE A 196 9.79 21.75 1.24
CA ILE A 196 9.04 21.66 -0.02
C ILE A 196 9.87 22.25 -1.16
N GLU A 197 10.49 23.42 -0.95
CA GLU A 197 11.37 24.06 -1.94
C GLU A 197 12.56 23.18 -2.29
N ASN A 198 13.19 22.54 -1.29
CA ASN A 198 14.29 21.61 -1.53
C ASN A 198 13.83 20.39 -2.35
N LEU A 199 12.63 19.85 -2.06
CA LEU A 199 12.05 18.77 -2.86
C LEU A 199 11.68 19.23 -4.29
N ASP A 200 11.29 20.49 -4.49
CA ASP A 200 10.98 21.06 -5.81
C ASP A 200 12.26 21.21 -6.65
N VAL A 201 13.37 21.68 -6.04
CA VAL A 201 14.71 21.71 -6.65
C VAL A 201 15.14 20.32 -7.11
N LEU A 202 14.87 19.30 -6.30
CA LEU A 202 15.15 17.90 -6.64
C LEU A 202 14.08 17.26 -7.55
N SER A 203 13.10 18.04 -8.02
CA SER A 203 11.99 17.59 -8.86
C SER A 203 11.14 16.48 -8.26
N ALA A 204 11.16 16.30 -6.94
CA ALA A 204 10.32 15.34 -6.21
C ALA A 204 8.89 15.89 -6.01
N VAL A 205 8.73 17.21 -5.93
CA VAL A 205 7.44 17.90 -5.94
C VAL A 205 7.40 18.99 -7.00
N ARG A 206 6.22 19.55 -7.24
CA ARG A 206 5.98 20.75 -8.06
C ARG A 206 5.15 21.73 -7.26
N ILE A 207 5.73 22.87 -6.91
CA ILE A 207 5.01 23.95 -6.23
C ILE A 207 4.05 24.63 -7.22
N ALA A 208 2.77 24.72 -6.87
CA ALA A 208 1.80 25.43 -7.69
C ALA A 208 2.04 26.95 -7.64
N PRO A 209 1.79 27.69 -8.73
CA PRO A 209 1.94 29.15 -8.72
C PRO A 209 1.05 29.79 -7.64
N SER A 210 1.63 30.71 -6.87
CA SER A 210 0.96 31.41 -5.78
C SER A 210 -0.33 32.09 -6.25
N GLY A 211 -1.43 31.90 -5.51
CA GLY A 211 -2.70 32.60 -5.73
C GLY A 211 -3.73 31.89 -6.63
N ILE A 212 -3.42 30.71 -7.17
CA ILE A 212 -4.35 29.95 -8.03
C ILE A 212 -5.16 28.92 -7.23
N GLN A 213 -4.60 28.32 -6.18
CA GLN A 213 -5.27 27.35 -5.32
C GLN A 213 -4.91 27.59 -3.85
N SER A 214 -5.90 27.77 -2.99
CA SER A 214 -5.70 27.74 -1.53
C SER A 214 -5.48 26.30 -1.08
N PHE A 215 -4.49 26.06 -0.22
CA PHE A 215 -4.27 24.75 0.37
C PHE A 215 -5.47 24.34 1.23
N LYS A 216 -6.13 23.24 0.86
CA LYS A 216 -7.30 22.71 1.58
C LYS A 216 -6.88 22.23 2.97
N LYS A 217 -7.53 22.75 4.00
CA LYS A 217 -7.33 22.27 5.38
C LYS A 217 -7.87 20.85 5.52
N MET A 218 -7.40 20.13 6.52
CA MET A 218 -7.65 18.70 6.70
C MET A 218 -9.15 18.39 6.75
N GLU A 219 -9.94 19.23 7.41
CA GLU A 219 -11.40 19.09 7.49
C GLU A 219 -12.07 19.11 6.10
N GLU A 220 -11.68 20.07 5.25
CA GLU A 220 -12.17 20.16 3.87
C GLU A 220 -11.65 18.98 3.02
N PHE A 221 -10.39 18.58 3.24
CA PHE A 221 -9.77 17.48 2.52
C PHE A 221 -10.45 16.14 2.82
N LEU A 222 -10.59 15.78 4.12
CA LEU A 222 -11.19 14.52 4.57
C LEU A 222 -12.65 14.40 4.13
N SER A 223 -13.40 15.51 4.19
CA SER A 223 -14.80 15.56 3.74
C SER A 223 -14.96 15.12 2.28
N ASN A 224 -13.98 15.39 1.43
CA ASN A 224 -14.00 15.02 0.01
C ASN A 224 -13.48 13.59 -0.24
N LYS A 225 -12.61 13.06 0.63
CA LYS A 225 -11.82 11.83 0.42
C LYS A 225 -12.40 10.57 1.05
N LEU A 226 -13.10 10.67 2.17
CA LEU A 226 -13.66 9.49 2.84
C LEU A 226 -14.90 9.01 2.09
N ALA A 227 -14.70 8.04 1.22
CA ALA A 227 -15.69 7.54 0.24
C ALA A 227 -16.92 6.84 0.85
N CYS A 228 -17.10 6.85 2.17
CA CYS A 228 -18.34 6.42 2.81
C CYS A 228 -18.36 6.86 4.29
N LEU A 229 -18.83 8.08 4.55
CA LEU A 229 -19.46 8.37 5.83
C LEU A 229 -20.92 7.90 5.69
N PRO A 230 -21.29 6.70 6.16
CA PRO A 230 -22.66 6.22 6.02
C PRO A 230 -23.60 7.23 6.67
N MET A 231 -24.77 7.44 6.07
CA MET A 231 -25.80 8.28 6.67
C MET A 231 -26.38 7.66 7.94
N GLY A 232 -26.48 6.33 7.95
CA GLY A 232 -27.28 5.58 8.89
C GLY A 232 -28.78 5.80 8.71
N ILE A 233 -29.56 5.05 9.48
CA ILE A 233 -31.00 5.18 9.59
C ILE A 233 -31.35 5.56 11.02
N GLU A 234 -32.19 6.57 11.21
CA GLU A 234 -32.57 7.04 12.54
C GLU A 234 -33.47 6.01 13.22
N ARG A 235 -33.13 5.60 14.43
CA ARG A 235 -33.89 4.62 15.20
C ARG A 235 -35.30 5.17 15.45
N ASN A 236 -36.30 4.33 15.20
CA ASN A 236 -37.73 4.66 15.30
C ASN A 236 -38.25 5.67 14.25
N SER A 237 -37.48 6.05 13.23
CA SER A 237 -38.00 6.83 12.12
C SER A 237 -39.02 6.03 11.28
N PRO A 238 -39.87 6.70 10.47
CA PRO A 238 -40.73 6.02 9.52
C PRO A 238 -39.97 5.03 8.62
N GLU A 239 -38.83 5.46 8.05
CA GLU A 239 -37.98 4.65 7.18
C GLU A 239 -37.41 3.43 7.91
N TYR A 240 -37.02 3.59 9.19
CA TYR A 240 -36.56 2.49 10.03
C TYR A 240 -37.66 1.45 10.24
N ASN A 241 -38.88 1.89 10.57
CA ASN A 241 -40.01 0.99 10.78
C ASN A 241 -40.40 0.27 9.49
N GLU A 242 -40.38 0.96 8.35
CA GLU A 242 -40.59 0.37 7.02
C GLU A 242 -39.53 -0.71 6.70
N MET A 243 -38.26 -0.43 6.99
CA MET A 243 -37.17 -1.39 6.78
C MET A 243 -37.32 -2.63 7.67
N LEU A 244 -37.69 -2.47 8.95
CA LEU A 244 -37.97 -3.62 9.81
C LEU A 244 -39.15 -4.46 9.28
N LEU A 245 -40.21 -3.82 8.81
CA LEU A 245 -41.37 -4.51 8.23
C LEU A 245 -40.97 -5.30 6.97
N GLU A 246 -40.12 -4.73 6.12
CA GLU A 246 -39.59 -5.40 4.92
C GLU A 246 -38.77 -6.65 5.29
N LEU A 247 -37.84 -6.52 6.25
CA LEU A 247 -37.03 -7.65 6.74
C LEU A 247 -37.90 -8.74 7.38
N HIS A 248 -38.89 -8.35 8.18
CA HIS A 248 -39.82 -9.29 8.81
C HIS A 248 -40.65 -10.07 7.78
N LYS A 249 -41.08 -9.44 6.68
CA LYS A 249 -41.85 -10.11 5.61
C LYS A 249 -41.08 -11.27 4.97
N VAL A 250 -39.75 -11.17 4.91
CA VAL A 250 -38.86 -12.20 4.34
C VAL A 250 -38.25 -13.12 5.41
N GLY A 251 -38.67 -12.98 6.68
CA GLY A 251 -38.24 -13.83 7.79
C GLY A 251 -36.87 -13.47 8.39
N LEU A 252 -36.34 -12.28 8.12
CA LEU A 252 -35.11 -11.76 8.74
C LEU A 252 -35.45 -10.89 9.95
N TYR A 253 -34.80 -11.18 11.08
CA TYR A 253 -35.02 -10.47 12.34
C TYR A 253 -33.68 -10.06 12.95
N ASP A 254 -33.60 -8.84 13.45
CA ASP A 254 -32.47 -8.40 14.27
C ASP A 254 -32.63 -8.89 15.71
N CYS A 255 -31.53 -9.31 16.35
CA CYS A 255 -31.55 -9.81 17.72
C CYS A 255 -31.96 -8.75 18.77
N LYS A 256 -31.84 -7.45 18.44
CA LYS A 256 -32.04 -6.31 19.35
C LYS A 256 -33.17 -5.39 18.92
N GLU A 257 -33.43 -5.28 17.62
CA GLU A 257 -34.45 -4.37 17.09
C GLU A 257 -35.83 -5.04 17.02
N LYS A 258 -36.88 -4.30 17.43
CA LYS A 258 -38.27 -4.78 17.47
C LYS A 258 -39.22 -3.75 16.86
N ILE A 259 -40.25 -4.24 16.17
CA ILE A 259 -41.34 -3.41 15.67
C ILE A 259 -42.32 -3.15 16.83
N ALA A 260 -42.57 -1.87 17.13
CA ALA A 260 -43.47 -1.47 18.20
C ALA A 260 -44.95 -1.87 17.96
N GLU A 261 -45.36 -2.04 16.70
CA GLU A 261 -46.75 -2.27 16.27
C GLU A 261 -46.99 -3.63 15.58
N LEU A 262 -46.34 -4.71 16.02
CA LEU A 262 -46.81 -6.05 15.61
C LEU A 262 -48.09 -6.39 16.37
N TYR A 263 -49.23 -5.99 15.80
CA TYR A 263 -50.51 -6.59 16.15
C TYR A 263 -50.41 -8.10 15.94
N GLU A 264 -50.80 -8.86 16.96
CA GLU A 264 -50.99 -10.29 16.93
C GLU A 264 -52.04 -10.69 15.87
N ASP A 265 -51.71 -10.67 14.57
CA ASP A 265 -52.45 -11.46 13.58
C ASP A 265 -51.46 -12.39 12.87
N ASN A 266 -51.12 -13.45 13.61
CA ASN A 266 -50.53 -14.67 13.08
C ASN A 266 -51.51 -15.31 12.09
N ARG A 267 -51.42 -14.91 10.83
CA ARG A 267 -51.84 -15.74 9.70
C ARG A 267 -50.70 -15.88 8.71
N ASP A 268 -49.85 -16.85 9.03
CA ASP A 268 -49.21 -17.80 8.10
C ASP A 268 -48.89 -17.25 6.70
N ASN A 269 -47.63 -16.87 6.50
CA ASN A 269 -46.95 -17.23 5.27
C ASN A 269 -45.99 -18.38 5.58
N ARG A 270 -46.54 -19.60 5.47
CA ARG A 270 -46.01 -20.88 5.98
C ARG A 270 -44.68 -21.38 5.42
N ASN A 271 -43.88 -20.58 4.72
CA ASN A 271 -42.70 -21.08 3.98
C ASN A 271 -41.38 -20.30 4.15
N ALA A 272 -41.33 -19.17 4.87
CA ALA A 272 -40.07 -18.45 5.08
C ALA A 272 -39.39 -18.91 6.39
N LEU A 273 -38.16 -19.43 6.30
CA LEU A 273 -37.35 -19.76 7.46
C LEU A 273 -37.11 -18.49 8.29
N LYS A 274 -37.47 -18.53 9.58
CA LYS A 274 -37.15 -17.45 10.52
C LYS A 274 -35.66 -17.47 10.84
N ILE A 275 -34.97 -16.38 10.51
CA ILE A 275 -33.54 -16.21 10.80
C ILE A 275 -33.36 -14.97 11.69
N GLU A 276 -32.79 -15.18 12.87
CA GLU A 276 -32.46 -14.12 13.82
C GLU A 276 -30.95 -13.93 13.86
N MET A 277 -30.47 -12.74 13.50
CA MET A 277 -29.06 -12.40 13.39
C MET A 277 -28.82 -10.91 13.63
N PRO A 278 -27.60 -10.45 13.93
CA PRO A 278 -27.31 -9.02 13.97
C PRO A 278 -27.38 -8.41 12.56
N LEU A 279 -28.42 -7.62 12.29
CA LEU A 279 -28.62 -6.89 11.05
C LEU A 279 -28.16 -5.43 11.20
N PHE A 280 -28.34 -4.84 12.38
CA PHE A 280 -27.98 -3.47 12.71
C PHE A 280 -26.83 -3.38 13.72
N LYS A 281 -26.09 -2.28 13.66
CA LYS A 281 -25.17 -1.81 14.70
C LYS A 281 -25.30 -0.30 14.86
N GLU A 282 -24.92 0.21 16.03
CA GLU A 282 -24.90 1.66 16.30
C GLU A 282 -24.01 2.40 15.29
N HIS A 283 -24.49 3.56 14.86
CA HIS A 283 -23.74 4.42 13.97
C HIS A 283 -22.59 5.08 14.76
N PRO A 284 -21.32 4.89 14.36
CA PRO A 284 -20.17 5.27 15.19
C PRO A 284 -20.01 6.79 15.38
N LEU A 285 -20.60 7.59 14.48
CA LEU A 285 -20.52 9.06 14.53
C LEU A 285 -21.87 9.77 14.75
N ARG A 286 -22.98 9.05 14.96
CA ARG A 286 -24.33 9.64 15.10
C ARG A 286 -25.13 8.85 16.10
N GLU A 287 -25.23 9.39 17.31
CA GLU A 287 -26.08 8.82 18.34
C GLU A 287 -27.53 8.71 17.86
N GLY A 288 -28.18 7.57 18.14
CA GLY A 288 -29.56 7.29 17.73
C GLY A 288 -29.72 6.83 16.28
N PHE A 289 -28.63 6.72 15.52
CA PHE A 289 -28.65 6.16 14.16
C PHE A 289 -28.06 4.76 14.14
N LEU A 290 -28.52 3.93 13.21
CA LEU A 290 -28.06 2.57 12.99
C LEU A 290 -27.48 2.41 11.58
N ILE A 291 -26.54 1.48 11.43
CA ILE A 291 -26.01 1.05 10.13
C ILE A 291 -26.11 -0.46 9.99
N CYS A 292 -26.23 -0.93 8.75
CA CYS A 292 -26.16 -2.36 8.47
C CYS A 292 -24.82 -2.94 8.95
N VAL A 293 -24.85 -4.14 9.53
CA VAL A 293 -23.63 -4.86 9.93
C VAL A 293 -22.77 -5.22 8.73
N VAL A 294 -23.39 -5.52 7.58
CA VAL A 294 -22.73 -5.91 6.33
C VAL A 294 -22.80 -4.74 5.33
N PRO A 295 -21.65 -4.15 4.95
CA PRO A 295 -21.59 -3.10 3.93
C PRO A 295 -21.91 -3.56 2.50
N PRO A 296 -22.27 -2.62 1.58
CA PRO A 296 -22.67 -2.95 0.20
C PRO A 296 -21.65 -3.77 -0.58
N LYS A 297 -20.34 -3.59 -0.32
CA LYS A 297 -19.27 -4.30 -1.05
C LYS A 297 -19.30 -5.83 -0.92
N TYR A 298 -20.00 -6.36 0.08
CA TYR A 298 -20.13 -7.80 0.30
C TYR A 298 -21.35 -8.42 -0.40
N PHE A 299 -22.18 -7.59 -1.04
CA PHE A 299 -23.33 -8.02 -1.84
C PHE A 299 -22.93 -8.06 -3.32
N ILE A 300 -22.28 -9.15 -3.73
CA ILE A 300 -21.84 -9.42 -5.11
C ILE A 300 -22.92 -10.15 -5.93
N ASP A 301 -22.89 -9.97 -7.25
CA ASP A 301 -23.97 -10.38 -8.16
C ASP A 301 -24.12 -11.91 -8.33
N ASP A 302 -23.17 -12.73 -7.86
CA ASP A 302 -23.23 -14.21 -7.90
C ASP A 302 -23.89 -14.85 -6.66
N GLY A 303 -24.21 -14.03 -5.64
CA GLY A 303 -25.31 -14.23 -4.69
C GLY A 303 -25.33 -15.51 -3.86
N SER A 304 -24.61 -15.53 -2.73
CA SER A 304 -25.21 -16.00 -1.47
C SER A 304 -24.43 -15.45 -0.27
N ILE A 305 -25.11 -14.66 0.57
CA ILE A 305 -24.58 -14.38 1.92
C ILE A 305 -24.85 -15.64 2.74
N ILE A 306 -23.79 -16.27 3.21
CA ILE A 306 -23.86 -17.39 4.13
C ILE A 306 -23.93 -16.82 5.54
N VAL A 307 -25.02 -17.11 6.23
CA VAL A 307 -25.24 -16.70 7.61
C VAL A 307 -25.13 -17.91 8.53
N LYS A 308 -24.50 -17.69 9.68
CA LYS A 308 -24.43 -18.70 10.74
C LYS A 308 -25.69 -18.65 11.57
N VAL A 309 -26.46 -19.73 11.54
CA VAL A 309 -27.65 -19.90 12.36
C VAL A 309 -27.42 -20.97 13.42
N ASN A 310 -27.85 -20.68 14.65
CA ASN A 310 -27.81 -21.64 15.74
C ASN A 310 -29.17 -22.33 15.86
N VAL A 311 -29.21 -23.63 15.63
CA VAL A 311 -30.39 -24.48 15.85
C VAL A 311 -29.99 -25.60 16.81
N ASP A 312 -30.68 -25.72 17.95
CA ASP A 312 -30.43 -26.75 18.98
C ASP A 312 -28.95 -26.88 19.41
N SER A 313 -28.29 -25.74 19.66
CA SER A 313 -26.88 -25.66 20.08
C SER A 313 -25.87 -26.17 19.05
N LYS A 314 -26.24 -26.22 17.77
CA LYS A 314 -25.35 -26.47 16.62
C LYS A 314 -25.37 -25.29 15.66
N GLU A 315 -24.19 -24.90 15.18
CA GLU A 315 -24.04 -23.90 14.12
C GLU A 315 -24.25 -24.54 12.75
N PHE A 316 -25.05 -23.88 11.91
CA PHE A 316 -25.23 -24.22 10.51
C PHE A 316 -24.95 -23.00 9.64
N ASP A 317 -24.27 -23.24 8.52
CA ASP A 317 -24.08 -22.27 7.45
C ASP A 317 -25.27 -22.34 6.50
N LEU A 318 -26.04 -21.27 6.42
CA LEU A 318 -27.23 -21.18 5.57
C LEU A 318 -27.10 -20.03 4.57
N PRO A 319 -27.25 -20.27 3.26
CA PRO A 319 -27.38 -19.19 2.30
C PRO A 319 -28.73 -18.50 2.45
N LEU A 320 -28.74 -17.16 2.44
CA LEU A 320 -29.98 -16.40 2.30
C LEU A 320 -30.65 -16.73 0.96
N ASN A 321 -31.98 -16.88 0.97
CA ASN A 321 -32.74 -16.97 -0.28
C ASN A 321 -32.75 -15.62 -1.01
N GLU A 322 -33.23 -15.60 -2.25
CA GLU A 322 -33.22 -14.39 -3.09
C GLU A 322 -33.95 -13.20 -2.43
N GLU A 323 -35.14 -13.41 -1.86
CA GLU A 323 -35.91 -12.34 -1.20
C GLU A 323 -35.20 -11.80 0.05
N GLN A 324 -34.62 -12.68 0.86
CA GLN A 324 -33.83 -12.33 2.05
C GLN A 324 -32.57 -11.56 1.66
N TYR A 325 -31.86 -12.02 0.64
CA TYR A 325 -30.66 -11.37 0.12
C TYR A 325 -30.97 -9.95 -0.37
N LEU A 326 -32.05 -9.79 -1.15
CA LEU A 326 -32.45 -8.49 -1.69
C LEU A 326 -32.87 -7.52 -0.57
N ALA A 327 -33.65 -7.96 0.42
CA ALA A 327 -34.03 -7.13 1.56
C ALA A 327 -32.80 -6.72 2.41
N TYR A 328 -31.85 -7.64 2.61
CA TYR A 328 -30.64 -7.34 3.37
C TYR A 328 -29.70 -6.39 2.60
N LYS A 329 -29.60 -6.58 1.27
CA LYS A 329 -28.89 -5.67 0.38
C LYS A 329 -29.51 -4.28 0.43
N HIS A 330 -30.83 -4.18 0.39
CA HIS A 330 -31.55 -2.92 0.49
C HIS A 330 -31.25 -2.20 1.83
N LEU A 331 -31.32 -2.91 2.97
CA LEU A 331 -30.89 -2.35 4.28
C LEU A 331 -29.47 -1.78 4.24
N SER A 332 -28.54 -2.53 3.65
CA SER A 332 -27.16 -2.10 3.47
C SER A 332 -27.08 -0.82 2.62
N GLU A 333 -27.73 -0.80 1.46
CA GLU A 333 -27.70 0.35 0.55
C GLU A 333 -28.31 1.62 1.17
N ILE A 334 -29.43 1.52 1.91
CA ILE A 334 -30.06 2.70 2.51
C ILE A 334 -29.23 3.28 3.67
N THR A 335 -28.59 2.43 4.47
CA THR A 335 -27.80 2.87 5.62
C THR A 335 -26.43 3.42 5.20
N TYR A 336 -25.88 2.93 4.09
CA TYR A 336 -24.60 3.36 3.51
C TYR A 336 -24.74 4.46 2.44
N LYS A 337 -25.91 5.13 2.35
CA LYS A 337 -26.05 6.38 1.57
C LYS A 337 -24.99 7.41 1.98
N ASP A 338 -24.55 8.20 1.02
CA ASP A 338 -23.48 9.18 1.19
C ASP A 338 -23.85 10.30 2.18
N GLY A 339 -23.22 10.29 3.35
CA GLY A 339 -23.38 11.29 4.39
C GLY A 339 -22.35 12.42 4.38
N ARG A 340 -21.51 12.53 3.34
CA ARG A 340 -20.47 13.57 3.25
C ARG A 340 -20.99 15.01 3.31
N ASN A 341 -22.28 15.24 3.07
CA ASN A 341 -22.88 16.59 3.18
C ASN A 341 -23.49 16.88 4.57
N VAL A 342 -23.46 15.93 5.51
CA VAL A 342 -23.98 16.13 6.86
C VAL A 342 -22.89 16.69 7.76
N GLU A 343 -23.10 17.92 8.24
CA GLU A 343 -22.10 18.65 9.02
C GLU A 343 -21.76 17.98 10.36
N SER A 344 -22.76 17.38 11.04
CA SER A 344 -22.54 16.67 12.30
C SER A 344 -21.66 15.42 12.11
N LEU A 345 -21.74 14.74 10.96
CA LEU A 345 -20.88 13.60 10.64
C LEU A 345 -19.42 14.03 10.51
N LYS A 346 -19.16 15.13 9.79
CA LYS A 346 -17.80 15.68 9.63
C LYS A 346 -17.21 16.09 10.97
N SER A 347 -17.97 16.84 11.77
CA SER A 347 -17.52 17.30 13.09
C SER A 347 -17.19 16.12 14.02
N ASN A 348 -18.04 15.08 14.04
CA ASN A 348 -17.79 13.92 14.87
C ASN A 348 -16.63 13.07 14.37
N LEU A 349 -16.44 12.93 13.04
CA LEU A 349 -15.25 12.31 12.48
C LEU A 349 -13.97 13.04 12.93
N ILE A 350 -13.95 14.37 12.92
CA ILE A 350 -12.77 15.15 13.36
C ILE A 350 -12.51 14.95 14.85
N LYS A 351 -13.55 14.89 15.68
CA LYS A 351 -13.40 14.56 17.11
C LYS A 351 -12.78 13.17 17.29
N GLU A 352 -13.28 12.17 16.58
CA GLU A 352 -12.74 10.81 16.62
C GLU A 352 -11.29 10.76 16.10
N TRP A 353 -10.97 11.47 15.02
CA TRP A 353 -9.61 11.60 14.51
C TRP A 353 -8.64 12.15 15.55
N ASN A 354 -9.06 13.18 16.28
CA ASN A 354 -8.24 13.84 17.30
C ASN A 354 -8.03 13.01 18.57
N ASN A 355 -8.80 11.92 18.76
CA ASN A 355 -8.56 10.97 19.84
C ASN A 355 -7.30 10.11 19.61
N TYR A 356 -6.77 10.09 18.39
CA TYR A 356 -5.55 9.36 18.03
C TYR A 356 -4.36 10.33 17.98
N GLU A 357 -3.34 10.07 18.79
CA GLU A 357 -2.22 11.00 19.01
C GLU A 357 -1.47 11.34 17.71
N THR A 358 -1.14 10.35 16.89
CA THR A 358 -0.35 10.58 15.68
C THR A 358 -1.19 11.26 14.61
N LEU A 359 -2.43 10.82 14.43
CA LEU A 359 -3.37 11.46 13.52
C LEU A 359 -3.62 12.93 13.87
N ASN A 360 -3.78 13.26 15.16
CA ASN A 360 -3.91 14.64 15.61
C ASN A 360 -2.65 15.47 15.25
N LYS A 361 -1.45 14.94 15.50
CA LYS A 361 -0.18 15.58 15.11
C LYS A 361 -0.12 15.84 13.60
N VAL A 362 -0.49 14.85 12.79
CA VAL A 362 -0.53 14.97 11.32
C VAL A 362 -1.56 16.01 10.87
N MET A 363 -2.73 16.07 11.51
CA MET A 363 -3.76 17.07 11.19
C MET A 363 -3.29 18.49 11.50
N VAL A 364 -2.68 18.70 12.67
CA VAL A 364 -2.11 19.99 13.06
C VAL A 364 -1.04 20.42 12.06
N TRP A 365 -0.12 19.52 11.71
CA TRP A 365 0.93 19.79 10.72
C TRP A 365 0.36 20.11 9.34
N TRP A 366 -0.58 19.30 8.83
CA TRP A 366 -1.23 19.53 7.54
C TRP A 366 -1.87 20.91 7.48
N ASN A 367 -2.56 21.31 8.55
CA ASN A 367 -3.22 22.60 8.62
C ASN A 367 -2.23 23.78 8.69
N GLN A 368 -0.95 23.54 8.98
CA GLN A 368 0.12 24.54 8.94
C GLN A 368 0.81 24.66 7.58
N LEU A 369 0.54 23.74 6.63
CA LEU A 369 1.17 23.79 5.32
C LEU A 369 0.84 25.11 4.60
N PRO A 370 1.87 25.85 4.13
CA PRO A 370 1.69 27.22 3.63
C PRO A 370 1.17 27.28 2.20
N LEU A 371 1.32 26.20 1.44
CA LEU A 371 0.96 26.14 0.02
C LEU A 371 0.63 24.71 -0.43
N PHE A 372 0.00 24.63 -1.60
CA PHE A 372 -0.25 23.38 -2.31
C PHE A 372 0.90 23.03 -3.25
N PHE A 373 1.27 21.76 -3.27
CA PHE A 373 2.23 21.18 -4.20
C PHE A 373 1.72 19.83 -4.70
N GLU A 374 2.16 19.45 -5.91
CA GLU A 374 1.91 18.13 -6.47
C GLU A 374 3.15 17.24 -6.27
N ILE A 375 2.95 15.97 -5.92
CA ILE A 375 4.05 15.00 -5.89
C ILE A 375 4.31 14.52 -7.32
N THR A 376 5.55 14.62 -7.79
CA THR A 376 5.94 14.12 -9.12
C THR A 376 6.11 12.59 -9.11
N PRO A 377 6.23 11.91 -10.26
CA PRO A 377 6.59 10.49 -10.28
C PRO A 377 7.88 10.15 -9.52
N ILE A 378 8.81 11.10 -9.40
CA ILE A 378 10.04 10.93 -8.60
C ILE A 378 9.68 10.92 -7.11
N GLY A 379 8.92 11.91 -6.65
CA GLY A 379 8.48 11.99 -5.26
C GLY A 379 7.57 10.83 -4.85
N VAL A 380 6.73 10.31 -5.75
CA VAL A 380 5.91 9.13 -5.48
C VAL A 380 6.80 7.89 -5.28
N ALA A 381 7.86 7.71 -6.07
CA ALA A 381 8.80 6.60 -5.89
C ALA A 381 9.52 6.69 -4.53
N ILE A 382 9.98 7.89 -4.16
CA ILE A 382 10.64 8.18 -2.89
C ILE A 382 9.70 7.92 -1.71
N ALA A 383 8.50 8.51 -1.75
CA ALA A 383 7.50 8.36 -0.69
C ALA A 383 7.10 6.90 -0.50
N ASN A 384 6.83 6.19 -1.59
CA ASN A 384 6.45 4.77 -1.51
C ASN A 384 7.59 3.92 -0.94
N ALA A 385 8.84 4.13 -1.38
CA ALA A 385 10.01 3.44 -0.85
C ALA A 385 10.20 3.71 0.65
N TYR A 386 10.14 4.98 1.09
CA TYR A 386 10.27 5.34 2.51
C TYR A 386 9.18 4.68 3.36
N ILE A 387 7.93 4.68 2.89
CA ILE A 387 6.84 4.05 3.64
C ILE A 387 7.06 2.53 3.73
N ARG A 388 7.54 1.87 2.68
CA ARG A 388 7.82 0.43 2.72
C ARG A 388 8.97 0.06 3.65
N THR A 389 9.99 0.91 3.82
CA THR A 389 11.03 0.65 4.82
C THR A 389 10.49 0.71 6.25
N LYS A 390 9.46 1.53 6.49
CA LYS A 390 8.82 1.68 7.81
C LYS A 390 7.62 0.75 8.04
N TYR A 391 6.93 0.37 6.97
CA TYR A 391 5.70 -0.42 6.98
C TYR A 391 5.69 -1.42 5.80
N PRO A 392 6.44 -2.53 5.88
CA PRO A 392 6.64 -3.45 4.76
C PRO A 392 5.37 -4.16 4.25
N ALA A 393 4.30 -4.18 5.06
CA ALA A 393 3.04 -4.80 4.68
C ALA A 393 2.22 -3.97 3.66
N ILE A 394 2.64 -2.74 3.34
CA ILE A 394 1.92 -1.91 2.39
C ILE A 394 2.19 -2.40 0.95
N PRO A 395 1.15 -2.55 0.10
CA PRO A 395 1.36 -2.92 -1.29
C PRO A 395 2.20 -1.88 -2.04
N SER A 396 3.02 -2.35 -2.99
CA SER A 396 3.66 -1.48 -3.98
C SER A 396 2.58 -0.77 -4.79
N MET A 397 2.44 0.54 -4.56
CA MET A 397 1.43 1.38 -5.20
C MET A 397 2.02 2.24 -6.32
N TYR A 398 3.32 2.06 -6.60
CA TYR A 398 4.07 2.81 -7.59
C TYR A 398 3.87 2.29 -9.00
#